data_AF-A0A955VPQ5-F1
#
_entry.id   AF-A0A955VPQ5-F1
#
_cell.length_a   1.000
_cell.length_b   1.000
_cell.length_c   1.000
_cell.angle_alpha   90.00
_cell.angle_beta   90.00
_cell.angle_gamma   90.00
#
_symmetry.space_group_name_H-M   'P 1'
#
loop_
_entity.id
_entity.type
_entity.pdbx_description
1 polymer ?
#
loop_
_entity_poly.entity_id
_entity_poly.type
_entity_poly.pdbx_seq_one_letter_code
_entity_poly.pdbx_strand_id
1 'polypeptide(L)'
;WEQEVIELFIDADGDRKDYLELQVTPANVVFDARFATHRSDLGVARAWNMEGLKTAVHVDGTLNERDDEDRGYTIEMAVPFAEVPGAGSTPAHGALWRVNLFRWDFPKAGGQKAAAFSPPVVGDFHALDKFGRLRFVNPADVKAPGVDGPIVPLKPMQPIRLDPAKLRKGRDELGNLPAPGSEAAPSESVP
;
A
#
# COMPACT_ATOMS: atom_id res chain seq x y z
N TRP A 1 4.78 -10.58 -3.32
CA TRP A 1 4.45 -9.67 -4.44
C TRP A 1 4.35 -10.41 -5.78
N GLU A 2 3.72 -11.58 -5.82
CA GLU A 2 3.41 -12.31 -7.08
C GLU A 2 1.95 -12.11 -7.52
N GLN A 3 1.27 -11.18 -6.84
CA GLN A 3 -0.17 -10.99 -6.90
C GLN A 3 -0.47 -9.50 -7.04
N GLU A 4 -1.67 -9.22 -7.54
CA GLU A 4 -2.20 -7.86 -7.52
C GLU A 4 -2.24 -7.32 -6.10
N VAL A 5 -1.85 -6.05 -5.94
CA VAL A 5 -1.77 -5.41 -4.63
C VAL A 5 -1.85 -3.89 -4.76
N ILE A 6 -2.46 -3.27 -3.76
CA ILE A 6 -2.29 -1.84 -3.50
C ILE A 6 -1.29 -1.67 -2.36
N GLU A 7 -0.31 -0.81 -2.57
CA GLU A 7 0.70 -0.46 -1.55
C GLU A 7 0.51 1.02 -1.18
N LEU A 8 0.46 1.32 0.11
CA LEU A 8 0.45 2.65 0.69
C LEU A 8 1.73 2.84 1.48
N PHE A 9 2.52 3.83 1.07
CA PHE A 9 3.72 4.25 1.78
C PHE A 9 3.48 5.56 2.52
N ILE A 10 3.95 5.64 3.77
CA ILE A 10 3.76 6.82 4.64
C ILE A 10 5.08 7.19 5.31
N ASP A 11 5.55 8.40 5.04
CA ASP A 11 6.63 9.10 5.73
C ASP A 11 6.04 10.43 6.21
N ALA A 12 5.40 10.41 7.39
CA ALA A 12 4.46 11.45 7.80
C ALA A 12 5.13 12.81 8.05
N ASP A 13 6.33 12.83 8.61
CA ASP A 13 7.11 14.05 8.84
C ASP A 13 8.15 14.31 7.74
N GLY A 14 8.38 13.34 6.84
CA GLY A 14 9.26 13.50 5.69
C GLY A 14 10.74 13.42 6.03
N ASP A 15 11.08 12.85 7.20
CA ASP A 15 12.47 12.73 7.66
C ASP A 15 13.21 11.51 7.05
N ARG A 16 12.46 10.67 6.32
CA ARG A 16 12.89 9.43 5.65
C ARG A 16 13.30 8.31 6.60
N LYS A 17 12.75 8.31 7.81
CA LYS A 17 12.91 7.28 8.82
C LYS A 17 11.57 6.79 9.27
N ASP A 18 11.57 5.61 9.88
CA ASP A 18 10.38 4.98 10.46
C ASP A 18 9.16 4.99 9.52
N TYR A 19 9.40 4.93 8.22
CA TYR A 19 8.35 5.00 7.23
C TYR A 19 7.63 3.67 7.15
N LEU A 20 6.36 3.75 6.80
CA LEU A 20 5.47 2.61 6.73
C LEU A 20 5.30 2.15 5.29
N GLU A 21 5.20 0.85 5.12
CA GLU A 21 4.71 0.18 3.92
C GLU A 21 3.52 -0.68 4.33
N LEU A 22 2.35 -0.37 3.78
CA LEU A 22 1.11 -1.12 3.98
C LEU A 22 0.66 -1.67 2.65
N GLN A 23 0.48 -2.98 2.54
CA GLN A 23 -0.01 -3.61 1.33
C GLN A 23 -1.30 -4.36 1.59
N VAL A 24 -2.26 -4.28 0.67
CA VAL A 24 -3.51 -5.03 0.73
C VAL A 24 -3.81 -5.64 -0.64
N THR A 25 -4.02 -6.95 -0.67
CA THR A 25 -4.37 -7.68 -1.89
C THR A 25 -5.88 -7.70 -2.14
N PRO A 26 -6.36 -8.06 -3.35
CA PRO A 26 -7.79 -8.29 -3.62
C PRO A 26 -8.43 -9.37 -2.72
N ALA A 27 -7.63 -10.27 -2.16
CA ALA A 27 -8.08 -11.27 -1.19
C ALA A 27 -8.19 -10.72 0.25
N ASN A 28 -7.99 -9.41 0.44
CA ASN A 28 -7.90 -8.72 1.73
C ASN A 28 -6.79 -9.30 2.64
N VAL A 29 -5.69 -9.77 2.04
CA VAL A 29 -4.48 -10.14 2.78
C VAL A 29 -3.66 -8.88 2.99
N VAL A 30 -3.25 -8.65 4.24
CA VAL A 30 -2.49 -7.47 4.66
C VAL A 30 -1.03 -7.84 4.89
N PHE A 31 -0.15 -6.98 4.42
CA PHE A 31 1.24 -6.89 4.84
C PHE A 31 1.49 -5.48 5.39
N ASP A 32 2.20 -5.41 6.52
CA ASP A 32 2.63 -4.18 7.14
C ASP A 32 4.09 -4.26 7.53
N ALA A 33 4.82 -3.17 7.29
CA ALA A 33 6.21 -3.05 7.68
C ALA A 33 6.54 -1.62 8.07
N ARG A 34 7.42 -1.49 9.07
CA ARG A 34 8.03 -0.22 9.48
C ARG A 34 9.52 -0.26 9.21
N PHE A 35 9.99 0.55 8.28
CA PHE A 35 11.39 0.63 7.93
C PHE A 35 12.07 1.77 8.69
N ALA A 36 13.09 1.45 9.48
CA ALA A 36 13.84 2.45 10.24
C ALA A 36 14.53 3.48 9.34
N THR A 37 15.00 3.03 8.17
CA THR A 37 15.62 3.86 7.12
C THR A 37 15.36 3.23 5.75
N HIS A 38 15.75 3.91 4.67
CA HIS A 38 15.61 3.42 3.29
C HIS A 38 16.00 1.94 3.14
N ARG A 39 15.00 1.08 2.88
CA ARG A 39 15.17 -0.38 2.70
C ARG A 39 16.00 -1.04 3.82
N SER A 40 15.82 -0.59 5.06
CA SER A 40 16.35 -1.31 6.22
C SER A 40 15.85 -2.76 6.25
N ASP A 41 16.50 -3.62 7.04
CA ASP A 41 16.22 -5.06 7.09
C ASP A 41 14.72 -5.40 7.09
N LEU A 42 14.29 -6.14 6.07
CA LEU A 42 12.88 -6.51 5.87
C LEU A 42 12.37 -7.44 6.98
N GLY A 43 13.22 -8.32 7.51
CA GLY A 43 12.85 -9.23 8.59
C GLY A 43 12.50 -8.49 9.88
N VAL A 44 13.25 -7.42 10.19
CA VAL A 44 12.95 -6.50 11.29
C VAL A 44 11.74 -5.64 10.96
N ALA A 45 11.67 -5.08 9.75
CA ALA A 45 10.60 -4.16 9.36
C ALA A 45 9.22 -4.82 9.40
N ARG A 46 9.10 -6.05 8.89
CA ARG A 46 7.85 -6.83 8.85
C ARG A 46 7.49 -7.54 10.17
N ALA A 47 8.39 -7.49 11.16
CA ALA A 47 8.08 -8.00 12.50
C ALA A 47 7.20 -7.02 13.28
N TRP A 48 7.16 -5.76 12.85
CA TRP A 48 6.19 -4.79 13.33
C TRP A 48 4.78 -5.12 12.85
N ASN A 49 3.77 -4.80 13.66
CA ASN A 49 2.36 -4.99 13.34
C ASN A 49 1.60 -3.71 13.70
N MET A 50 0.92 -3.09 12.75
CA MET A 50 0.10 -1.90 12.94
C MET A 50 -1.17 -2.23 13.73
N GLU A 51 -1.21 -1.86 15.01
CA GLU A 51 -2.37 -2.14 15.83
C GLU A 51 -3.58 -1.27 15.42
N GLY A 52 -4.72 -1.91 15.14
CA GLY A 52 -5.96 -1.20 14.82
C GLY A 52 -6.12 -0.78 13.36
N LEU A 53 -5.19 -1.17 12.47
CA LEU A 53 -5.41 -1.10 11.02
C LEU A 53 -6.66 -1.91 10.67
N LYS A 54 -7.56 -1.30 9.89
CA LYS A 54 -8.75 -1.99 9.35
C LYS A 54 -8.74 -1.90 7.84
N THR A 55 -9.04 -3.03 7.20
CA THR A 55 -9.11 -3.13 5.74
C THR A 55 -10.40 -3.83 5.32
N ALA A 56 -10.94 -3.40 4.18
CA ALA A 56 -12.02 -4.09 3.50
C ALA A 56 -11.78 -4.07 2.00
N VAL A 57 -12.20 -5.13 1.33
CA VAL A 57 -12.06 -5.28 -0.12
C VAL A 57 -13.39 -5.68 -0.72
N HIS A 58 -13.72 -5.05 -1.84
CA HIS A 58 -14.79 -5.46 -2.74
C HIS A 58 -14.19 -5.82 -4.09
N VAL A 59 -14.35 -7.08 -4.50
CA VAL A 59 -13.97 -7.55 -5.84
C VAL A 59 -15.20 -7.51 -6.73
N ASP A 60 -15.05 -6.86 -7.88
CA ASP A 60 -16.06 -6.79 -8.92
C ASP A 60 -15.65 -7.69 -10.10
N GLY A 61 -15.81 -8.99 -9.88
CA GLY A 61 -15.21 -10.03 -10.71
C GLY A 61 -15.07 -11.35 -9.94
N THR A 62 -14.10 -12.17 -10.34
CA THR A 62 -13.69 -13.38 -9.65
C THR A 62 -12.30 -13.18 -9.02
N LEU A 63 -11.95 -14.05 -8.07
CA LEU A 63 -10.65 -13.99 -7.40
C LEU A 63 -9.85 -15.21 -7.80
N ASN A 64 -8.61 -15.00 -8.28
CA ASN A 64 -7.68 -16.04 -8.72
C ASN A 64 -8.10 -16.83 -9.97
N GLU A 65 -9.07 -16.37 -10.75
CA GLU A 65 -9.31 -16.88 -12.10
C GLU A 65 -8.53 -15.98 -13.08
N ARG A 66 -7.58 -16.55 -13.82
CA ARG A 66 -6.69 -15.77 -14.71
C ARG A 66 -7.16 -15.73 -16.17
N ASP A 67 -8.20 -16.51 -16.47
CA ASP A 67 -8.68 -16.73 -17.83
C ASP A 67 -9.98 -15.96 -18.15
N ASP A 68 -10.58 -15.28 -17.17
CA ASP A 68 -11.70 -14.38 -17.36
C ASP A 68 -11.26 -12.90 -17.33
N GLU A 69 -12.24 -12.00 -17.37
CA GLU A 69 -12.04 -10.55 -17.37
C GLU A 69 -12.84 -9.94 -16.23
N ASP A 70 -12.12 -9.32 -15.28
CA ASP A 70 -12.70 -8.64 -14.13
C ASP A 70 -12.87 -7.14 -14.37
N ARG A 71 -13.87 -6.54 -13.73
CA ARG A 71 -14.06 -5.08 -13.76
C ARG A 71 -13.09 -4.36 -12.81
N GLY A 72 -12.62 -5.06 -11.78
CA GLY A 72 -11.59 -4.60 -10.86
C GLY A 72 -11.91 -4.89 -9.41
N TYR A 73 -11.22 -4.21 -8.50
CA TYR A 73 -11.44 -4.32 -7.07
C TYR A 73 -11.28 -2.95 -6.40
N THR A 74 -11.94 -2.77 -5.27
CA THR A 74 -11.82 -1.59 -4.41
C THR A 74 -11.29 -2.00 -3.06
N ILE A 75 -10.28 -1.27 -2.58
CA ILE A 75 -9.71 -1.43 -1.24
C ILE A 75 -10.01 -0.19 -0.42
N GLU A 76 -10.51 -0.39 0.79
CA GLU A 76 -10.64 0.64 1.81
C GLU A 76 -9.69 0.34 2.98
N MET A 77 -8.94 1.35 3.41
CA MET A 77 -8.01 1.28 4.54
C MET A 77 -8.35 2.37 5.55
N ALA A 78 -8.58 2.00 6.80
CA ALA A 78 -8.64 2.93 7.93
C ALA A 78 -7.35 2.80 8.74
N VAL A 79 -6.44 3.75 8.51
CA VAL A 79 -5.11 3.81 9.14
C VAL A 79 -5.21 4.55 10.48
N PRO A 80 -4.87 3.94 11.62
CA PRO A 80 -4.87 4.60 12.91
C PRO A 80 -3.72 5.59 13.00
N PHE A 81 -4.03 6.89 13.09
CA PHE A 81 -3.00 7.95 13.14
C PHE A 81 -2.02 7.82 14.31
N ALA A 82 -2.45 7.23 15.42
CA ALA A 82 -1.59 6.98 16.58
C ALA A 82 -0.43 6.02 16.28
N GLU A 83 -0.62 5.09 15.34
CA GLU A 83 0.40 4.12 14.94
C GLU A 83 1.32 4.62 13.81
N VAL A 84 1.09 5.83 13.30
CA VAL A 84 1.92 6.41 12.23
C VAL A 84 3.08 7.18 12.87
N PRO A 85 4.35 6.74 12.69
CA PRO A 85 5.51 7.49 13.16
C PRO A 85 5.56 8.89 12.53
N GLY A 86 6.04 9.89 13.29
CA GLY A 86 6.01 11.29 12.88
C GLY A 86 4.63 11.98 13.01
N ALA A 87 3.53 11.21 13.07
CA ALA A 87 2.19 11.73 13.34
C ALA A 87 1.79 11.60 14.81
N GLY A 88 1.77 10.36 15.33
CA GLY A 88 1.41 9.99 16.70
C GLY A 88 -0.02 10.31 17.15
N SER A 89 -0.77 11.11 16.40
CA SER A 89 -2.13 11.54 16.70
C SER A 89 -2.81 12.09 15.43
N THR A 90 -4.08 12.48 15.55
CA THR A 90 -4.81 13.13 14.46
C THR A 90 -4.03 14.33 13.91
N PRO A 91 -3.75 14.38 12.60
CA PRO A 91 -3.02 15.49 12.00
C PRO A 91 -3.74 16.82 12.18
N ALA A 92 -2.97 17.86 12.51
CA ALA A 92 -3.48 19.22 12.55
C ALA A 92 -3.93 19.69 11.16
N HIS A 93 -4.85 20.65 11.11
CA HIS A 93 -5.16 21.35 9.86
C HIS A 93 -3.88 21.96 9.28
N GLY A 94 -3.61 21.66 8.01
CA GLY A 94 -2.44 22.12 7.27
C GLY A 94 -1.24 21.19 7.37
N ALA A 95 -1.29 20.13 8.20
CA ALA A 95 -0.25 19.12 8.26
C ALA A 95 -0.01 18.52 6.87
N LEU A 96 1.26 18.30 6.55
CA LEU A 96 1.71 17.76 5.27
C LEU A 96 2.43 16.46 5.54
N TRP A 97 1.92 15.37 4.98
CA TRP A 97 2.60 14.09 4.98
C TRP A 97 3.21 13.78 3.64
N ARG A 98 4.32 13.04 3.63
CA ARG A 98 4.81 12.40 2.42
C ARG A 98 4.21 11.03 2.28
N VAL A 99 3.58 10.79 1.14
CA VAL A 99 2.92 9.51 0.86
C VAL A 99 3.14 9.10 -0.58
N ASN A 100 3.07 7.80 -0.81
CA ASN A 100 2.85 7.27 -2.15
C ASN A 100 1.83 6.15 -2.12
N LEU A 101 1.16 5.95 -3.24
CA LEU A 101 0.26 4.84 -3.44
C LEU A 101 0.67 4.14 -4.72
N PHE A 102 0.82 2.83 -4.67
CA PHE A 102 1.16 2.01 -5.81
C PHE A 102 0.07 0.99 -6.07
N ARG A 103 -0.18 0.71 -7.35
CA ARG A 103 -0.95 -0.43 -7.81
C ARG A 103 -0.03 -1.31 -8.61
N TRP A 104 0.04 -2.58 -8.22
CA TRP A 104 0.63 -3.63 -9.03
C TRP A 104 -0.46 -4.47 -9.67
N ASP A 105 -0.28 -4.72 -10.96
CA ASP A 105 -1.19 -5.47 -11.82
C ASP A 105 -0.37 -6.52 -12.59
N PHE A 106 -0.89 -7.73 -12.64
CA PHE A 106 -0.21 -8.91 -13.21
C PHE A 106 -1.04 -9.54 -14.33
N PRO A 107 -1.28 -8.82 -15.43
CA PRO A 107 -2.09 -9.32 -16.52
C PRO A 107 -1.48 -10.58 -17.14
N LYS A 108 -2.32 -11.40 -17.77
CA LYS A 108 -1.90 -12.65 -18.45
C LYS A 108 -0.82 -12.43 -19.52
N ALA A 109 -0.84 -11.26 -20.18
CA ALA A 109 0.13 -10.89 -21.19
C ALA A 109 0.67 -9.47 -20.96
N GLY A 110 1.92 -9.22 -21.38
CA GLY A 110 2.55 -7.90 -21.32
C GLY A 110 3.33 -7.61 -20.03
N GLY A 111 3.52 -8.62 -19.17
CA GLY A 111 4.31 -8.49 -17.94
C GLY A 111 3.62 -7.69 -16.84
N GLN A 112 4.33 -7.49 -15.74
CA GLN A 112 3.87 -6.74 -14.58
C GLN A 112 3.71 -5.26 -14.93
N LYS A 113 2.60 -4.65 -14.49
CA LYS A 113 2.30 -3.23 -14.66
C LYS A 113 2.24 -2.56 -13.30
N ALA A 114 2.81 -1.36 -13.22
CA ALA A 114 2.76 -0.52 -12.04
C ALA A 114 2.09 0.82 -12.36
N ALA A 115 1.26 1.30 -11.44
CA ALA A 115 0.81 2.69 -11.41
C ALA A 115 1.14 3.29 -10.05
N ALA A 116 1.35 4.61 -10.00
CA ALA A 116 1.73 5.33 -8.80
C ALA A 116 1.00 6.67 -8.71
N PHE A 117 0.63 7.08 -7.49
CA PHE A 117 0.16 8.44 -7.23
C PHE A 117 1.25 9.48 -7.55
N SER A 118 2.48 9.23 -7.08
CA SER A 118 3.67 10.02 -7.42
C SER A 118 4.73 9.09 -8.04
N PRO A 119 4.76 8.96 -9.38
CA PRO A 119 5.70 8.04 -10.04
C PRO A 119 7.16 8.39 -9.72
N PRO A 120 7.95 7.45 -9.17
CA PRO A 120 9.32 7.76 -8.74
C PRO A 120 10.29 7.92 -9.93
N VAL A 121 10.02 7.25 -11.06
CA VAL A 121 10.83 7.26 -12.30
C VAL A 121 12.31 6.92 -12.09
N VAL A 122 12.62 6.18 -11.01
CA VAL A 122 13.99 5.78 -10.64
C VAL A 122 14.13 4.28 -10.37
N GLY A 123 13.11 3.47 -10.70
CA GLY A 123 13.13 2.01 -10.50
C GLY A 123 13.04 1.57 -9.03
N ASP A 124 12.73 2.48 -8.12
CA ASP A 124 12.64 2.22 -6.69
C ASP A 124 11.38 2.85 -6.07
N PHE A 125 10.53 1.99 -5.52
CA PHE A 125 9.28 2.35 -4.84
C PHE A 125 9.51 2.90 -3.43
N HIS A 126 10.68 2.63 -2.84
CA HIS A 126 11.12 3.18 -1.55
C HIS A 126 11.90 4.50 -1.71
N ALA A 127 11.80 5.16 -2.87
CA ALA A 127 12.39 6.48 -3.11
C ALA A 127 11.57 7.59 -2.40
N LEU A 128 11.76 7.70 -1.08
CA LEU A 128 10.99 8.59 -0.19
C LEU A 128 11.01 10.06 -0.61
N ASP A 129 12.10 10.51 -1.23
CA ASP A 129 12.22 11.88 -1.75
C ASP A 129 11.29 12.15 -2.96
N LYS A 130 10.78 11.10 -3.61
CA LYS A 130 9.81 11.14 -4.71
C LYS A 130 8.36 11.03 -4.25
N PHE A 131 8.11 10.83 -2.96
CA PHE A 131 6.76 10.74 -2.44
C PHE A 131 6.01 12.05 -2.66
N GLY A 132 4.73 11.91 -3.01
CA GLY A 132 3.80 13.01 -3.12
C GLY A 132 3.50 13.61 -1.75
N ARG A 133 2.66 14.64 -1.73
CA ARG A 133 2.27 15.31 -0.48
C ARG A 133 0.77 15.21 -0.27
N LEU A 134 0.38 14.70 0.90
CA LEU A 134 -1.01 14.72 1.35
C LEU A 134 -1.16 15.84 2.38
N ARG A 135 -2.05 16.80 2.11
CA ARG A 135 -2.36 17.90 3.03
C ARG A 135 -3.65 17.59 3.78
N PHE A 136 -3.57 17.57 5.10
CA PHE A 136 -4.74 17.46 5.95
C PHE A 136 -5.44 18.81 6.02
N VAL A 137 -6.74 18.79 5.75
CA VAL A 137 -7.58 19.97 5.63
C VAL A 137 -8.86 19.72 6.40
N ASN A 138 -9.46 20.78 6.94
CA ASN A 138 -10.83 20.66 7.41
C ASN A 138 -11.73 20.42 6.18
N PRO A 139 -12.58 19.38 6.17
CA PRO A 139 -13.51 19.15 5.07
C PRO A 139 -14.38 20.36 4.72
N ALA A 140 -14.69 21.23 5.71
CA ALA A 140 -15.42 22.47 5.48
C ALA A 140 -14.65 23.49 4.62
N ASP A 141 -13.32 23.39 4.57
CA ASP A 141 -12.44 24.35 3.91
C ASP A 141 -12.06 23.94 2.47
N VAL A 142 -12.49 22.74 2.02
CA VAL A 142 -12.10 22.21 0.71
C VAL A 142 -13.32 21.84 -0.12
N LYS A 143 -13.39 22.44 -1.31
CA LYS A 143 -14.24 21.94 -2.39
C LYS A 143 -13.46 20.83 -3.09
N ALA A 144 -13.80 19.57 -2.81
CA ALA A 144 -13.10 18.43 -3.38
C ALA A 144 -13.12 18.51 -4.92
N PRO A 145 -11.96 18.44 -5.61
CA PRO A 145 -11.93 18.48 -7.08
C PRO A 145 -12.69 17.27 -7.65
N GLY A 146 -13.64 17.51 -8.55
CA GLY A 146 -14.39 16.46 -9.24
C GLY A 146 -15.50 15.77 -8.44
N VAL A 147 -15.85 16.29 -7.26
CA VAL A 147 -16.99 15.79 -6.46
C VAL A 147 -18.11 16.83 -6.52
N ASP A 148 -18.89 16.83 -7.61
CA ASP A 148 -20.13 17.60 -7.66
C ASP A 148 -21.23 16.81 -6.91
N GLY A 149 -21.32 17.07 -5.60
CA GLY A 149 -22.32 16.45 -4.72
C GLY A 149 -21.93 16.55 -3.24
N PRO A 150 -22.87 16.39 -2.30
CA PRO A 150 -22.50 16.23 -0.89
C PRO A 150 -21.54 15.05 -0.76
N ILE A 151 -20.45 15.21 0.01
CA ILE A 151 -19.65 14.08 0.47
C ILE A 151 -20.60 13.21 1.28
N VAL A 152 -21.09 12.12 0.67
CA VAL A 152 -21.90 11.14 1.37
C VAL A 152 -20.93 10.37 2.26
N PRO A 153 -21.07 10.43 3.60
CA PRO A 153 -20.28 9.58 4.47
C PRO A 153 -20.51 8.14 4.00
N LEU A 154 -19.44 7.41 3.69
CA LEU A 154 -19.56 6.00 3.38
C LEU A 154 -20.30 5.34 4.55
N LYS A 155 -21.34 4.57 4.22
CA LYS A 155 -22.00 3.73 5.23
C LYS A 155 -20.89 2.88 5.86
N PRO A 156 -20.81 2.79 7.20
CA PRO A 156 -19.85 1.91 7.85
C PRO A 156 -19.94 0.53 7.20
N MET A 157 -18.88 0.14 6.48
CA MET A 157 -18.83 -1.20 5.92
C MET A 157 -18.82 -2.17 7.10
N GLN A 158 -19.74 -3.13 7.06
CA GLN A 158 -19.75 -4.21 8.05
C GLN A 158 -18.39 -4.91 7.95
N PRO A 159 -17.69 -5.12 9.08
CA PRO A 159 -16.48 -5.93 9.08
C PRO A 159 -16.82 -7.29 8.46
N ILE A 160 -16.18 -7.63 7.35
CA ILE A 160 -16.27 -8.99 6.84
C ILE A 160 -15.57 -9.87 7.89
N ARG A 161 -16.32 -10.75 8.56
CA ARG A 161 -15.75 -11.78 9.42
C ARG A 161 -14.97 -12.74 8.53
N LEU A 162 -13.66 -12.54 8.44
CA LEU A 162 -12.77 -13.50 7.84
C LEU A 162 -12.51 -14.65 8.82
N ASP A 163 -12.48 -15.87 8.28
CA ASP A 163 -12.13 -17.09 9.01
C ASP A 163 -10.63 -17.05 9.41
N PRO A 164 -10.29 -17.04 10.71
CA PRO A 164 -8.90 -17.01 11.18
C PRO A 164 -8.05 -18.16 10.64
N ALA A 165 -8.66 -19.30 10.31
CA ALA A 165 -7.95 -20.46 9.77
C ALA A 165 -7.48 -20.24 8.31
N LYS A 166 -8.16 -19.38 7.55
CA LYS A 166 -7.78 -19.01 6.17
C LYS A 166 -6.69 -17.93 6.13
N LEU A 167 -6.57 -17.12 7.18
CA LEU A 167 -5.57 -16.05 7.31
C LEU A 167 -4.17 -16.57 7.67
N ARG A 168 -4.10 -17.67 8.44
CA ARG A 168 -2.82 -18.21 8.94
C ARG A 168 -1.98 -18.86 7.83
N LYS A 169 -2.62 -19.46 6.82
CA LYS A 169 -1.93 -20.07 5.68
C LYS A 169 -1.24 -19.04 4.77
N GLY A 170 -1.83 -17.85 4.59
CA GLY A 170 -1.23 -16.78 3.79
C GLY A 170 -0.03 -16.09 4.45
N ARG A 171 -0.04 -15.97 5.79
CA ARG A 171 1.05 -15.34 6.55
C ARG A 171 2.35 -16.15 6.51
N ASP A 172 2.26 -17.47 6.53
CA ASP A 172 3.42 -18.38 6.48
C ASP A 172 4.00 -18.48 5.04
N GLU A 173 3.16 -18.37 4.00
CA GLU A 173 3.60 -18.42 2.59
C GLU A 173 4.22 -17.09 2.11
N LEU A 174 3.83 -15.94 2.68
CA LEU A 174 4.45 -14.62 2.44
C LEU A 174 5.82 -14.46 3.13
N GLY A 175 6.09 -15.26 4.17
CA GLY A 175 7.32 -15.19 4.96
C GLY A 175 8.60 -15.59 4.22
N ASN A 176 8.48 -16.31 3.10
CA ASN A 176 9.58 -17.03 2.45
C ASN A 176 9.87 -16.58 1.00
N LEU A 177 9.42 -15.38 0.60
CA LEU A 177 9.61 -14.89 -0.78
C LEU A 177 10.86 -13.98 -0.90
N PRO A 178 11.75 -14.21 -1.88
CA PRO A 178 12.99 -13.45 -2.06
C PRO A 178 12.75 -12.07 -2.69
N ALA A 179 13.29 -11.01 -2.08
CA ALA A 179 13.15 -9.62 -2.54
C ALA A 179 13.45 -9.45 -4.05
N PRO A 180 12.65 -8.68 -4.81
CA PRO A 180 12.89 -8.49 -6.23
C PRO A 180 14.00 -7.44 -6.43
N GLY A 181 15.13 -7.86 -6.98
CA GLY A 181 16.27 -6.99 -7.30
C GLY A 181 17.66 -7.63 -7.27
N SER A 182 17.81 -8.93 -7.03
CA SER A 182 19.11 -9.61 -7.07
C SER A 182 19.36 -10.48 -8.32
N GLU A 183 18.74 -10.15 -9.45
CA GLU A 183 19.28 -10.63 -10.72
C GLU A 183 20.53 -9.80 -11.04
N ALA A 184 21.69 -10.45 -10.91
CA ALA A 184 22.94 -9.95 -11.42
C ALA A 184 22.75 -9.55 -12.89
N ALA A 185 23.18 -8.33 -13.23
CA ALA A 185 23.27 -7.90 -14.62
C ALA A 185 24.00 -8.97 -15.45
N PRO A 186 23.48 -9.33 -16.65
CA PRO A 186 24.20 -10.24 -17.52
C PRO A 186 25.56 -9.61 -17.87
N SER A 187 26.62 -10.39 -17.68
CA SER A 187 27.98 -9.99 -18.06
C SER A 187 28.04 -9.76 -19.57
N GLU A 188 28.18 -8.51 -20.00
CA GLU A 188 28.63 -8.20 -21.35
C GLU A 188 30.11 -8.56 -21.47
N SER A 189 30.38 -9.74 -22.02
CA SER A 189 31.68 -10.02 -22.65
C SER A 189 31.67 -9.37 -24.03
N VAL A 190 32.40 -8.25 -24.18
CA VAL A 190 32.76 -7.71 -25.49
C VAL A 190 34.06 -8.37 -25.95
N PRO A 191 34.19 -8.81 -27.23
CA PRO A 191 35.46 -9.27 -27.79
C PRO A 191 36.49 -8.14 -27.95
#